data_AF-A0A8J5BXE7-F1
#
_entry.id   AF-A0A8J5BXE7-F1
#
_cell.length_a   1.000
_cell.length_b   1.000
_cell.length_c   1.000
_cell.angle_alpha   90.00
_cell.angle_beta   90.00
_cell.angle_gamma   90.00
#
_symmetry.space_group_name_H-M   'P 1'
#
loop_
_entity.id
_entity.type
_entity.pdbx_description
1 polymer ?
#
loop_
_entity_poly.entity_id
_entity_poly.type
_entity_poly.pdbx_seq_one_letter_code
_entity_poly.pdbx_strand_id
1 'polypeptide(L)'
;MNHRLPLNQSDVRAGRSGGGPMQMLRRIFRPRTLDFETASWEIFYLIFRPKRVYKNLYYHKQTKNKWARDDPSFFILLNVLLLISALGWGLAYQPGIIRIIRLMFYMVLVDFLLLGLVIAAVFYFTIRKFLTKKGDMFSQGALEYAYCFDVHCNGFLIVWLLLYVLQFVLLPVLTKNNWLALFVGNSLYAFSTCYYFLVTFYGYSSLPFLEHTEFILLPIPIILVFYIASLFGFNVVQHMVEFYFGK
;
A
#
# COMPACT_ATOMS: atom_id res chain seq x y z
N MET A 1 9.25 29.44 -1.94
CA MET A 1 10.61 29.65 -2.48
C MET A 1 11.27 28.29 -2.62
N ASN A 2 11.07 27.65 -3.78
CA ASN A 2 11.44 26.25 -4.02
C ASN A 2 12.88 26.17 -4.52
N HIS A 3 13.85 26.03 -3.62
CA HIS A 3 15.23 25.78 -4.02
C HIS A 3 15.36 24.31 -4.45
N ARG A 4 15.21 24.04 -5.75
CA ARG A 4 15.50 22.72 -6.34
C ARG A 4 17.00 22.64 -6.63
N LEU A 5 17.66 21.61 -6.11
CA LEU A 5 19.08 21.34 -6.34
C LEU A 5 19.27 20.53 -7.64
N PRO A 6 20.39 20.71 -8.36
CA PRO A 6 20.73 19.88 -9.52
C PRO A 6 21.09 18.45 -9.11
N LEU A 7 20.72 17.47 -9.94
CA LEU A 7 20.96 16.03 -9.73
C LEU A 7 22.46 15.69 -9.79
N ASN A 8 22.93 14.82 -8.89
CA ASN A 8 24.36 14.51 -8.68
C ASN A 8 24.80 13.31 -9.52
N GLN A 9 26.07 13.24 -9.95
CA GLN A 9 26.63 12.13 -10.74
C GLN A 9 26.53 10.76 -10.05
N SER A 10 26.27 10.69 -8.74
CA SER A 10 25.98 9.43 -8.04
C SER A 10 24.61 8.85 -8.42
N ASP A 11 23.64 9.66 -8.84
CA ASP A 11 22.35 9.22 -9.42
C ASP A 11 22.56 8.46 -10.74
N VAL A 12 23.66 8.73 -11.45
CA VAL A 12 24.05 8.12 -12.75
C VAL A 12 24.33 6.61 -12.65
N ARG A 13 24.83 6.14 -11.51
CA ARG A 13 25.09 4.69 -11.30
C ARG A 13 23.86 3.94 -10.76
N ALA A 14 23.03 4.60 -9.95
CA ALA A 14 21.83 4.00 -9.37
C ALA A 14 20.72 3.76 -10.43
N GLY A 15 20.58 4.65 -11.41
CA GLY A 15 19.58 4.52 -12.47
C GLY A 15 19.83 3.37 -13.46
N ARG A 16 21.09 2.90 -13.60
CA ARG A 16 21.44 1.73 -14.41
C ARG A 16 21.15 0.39 -13.71
N SER A 17 21.00 0.40 -12.39
CA SER A 17 20.74 -0.80 -11.58
C SER A 17 19.29 -0.87 -11.11
N GLY A 18 18.33 -0.37 -11.88
CA GLY A 18 16.90 -0.39 -11.58
C GLY A 18 16.47 -1.79 -11.17
N GLY A 19 16.47 -2.03 -9.87
CA GLY A 19 16.50 -3.38 -9.34
C GLY A 19 15.20 -4.07 -9.64
N GLY A 20 15.25 -5.09 -10.50
CA GLY A 20 14.12 -5.98 -10.70
C GLY A 20 13.66 -6.61 -9.37
N PRO A 21 12.53 -7.33 -9.37
CA PRO A 21 11.96 -7.98 -8.18
C PRO A 21 13.00 -8.80 -7.40
N MET A 22 14.02 -9.33 -8.07
CA MET A 22 15.13 -10.08 -7.48
C MET A 22 15.97 -9.27 -6.46
N GLN A 23 16.16 -7.96 -6.65
CA GLN A 23 16.88 -7.13 -5.68
C GLN A 23 16.03 -6.87 -4.43
N MET A 24 14.70 -6.77 -4.58
CA MET A 24 13.77 -6.66 -3.46
C MET A 24 13.74 -7.95 -2.63
N LEU A 25 13.64 -9.11 -3.29
CA LEU A 25 13.71 -10.42 -2.62
C LEU A 25 15.02 -10.59 -1.87
N ARG A 26 16.15 -10.16 -2.44
CA ARG A 26 17.45 -10.22 -1.76
C ARG A 26 17.48 -9.41 -0.45
N ARG A 27 16.73 -8.31 -0.34
CA ARG A 27 16.60 -7.51 0.90
C ARG A 27 15.83 -8.25 2.00
N ILE A 28 14.78 -8.98 1.62
CA ILE A 28 13.98 -9.78 2.57
C ILE A 28 14.81 -10.95 3.12
N PHE A 29 15.60 -11.62 2.27
CA PHE A 29 16.37 -12.80 2.68
C PHE A 29 17.74 -12.50 3.31
N ARG A 30 18.29 -11.28 3.17
CA ARG A 30 19.54 -10.85 3.81
C ARG A 30 19.44 -9.42 4.36
N PRO A 31 18.69 -9.19 5.45
CA PRO A 31 18.67 -7.89 6.10
C PRO A 31 20.05 -7.58 6.68
N ARG A 32 20.55 -6.36 6.45
CA ARG A 32 21.87 -5.93 6.97
C ARG A 32 21.77 -5.49 8.44
N THR A 33 20.69 -4.79 8.77
CA THR A 33 20.28 -4.36 10.11
C THR A 33 18.76 -4.19 10.08
N LEU A 34 18.05 -4.63 11.14
CA LEU A 34 16.60 -4.45 11.29
C LEU A 34 16.37 -3.26 12.22
N ASP A 35 15.54 -2.30 11.80
CA ASP A 35 15.20 -1.10 12.57
C ASP A 35 13.68 -1.06 12.81
N PHE A 36 13.24 -1.83 13.79
CA PHE A 36 11.83 -1.92 14.17
C PHE A 36 11.32 -0.64 14.84
N GLU A 37 12.18 0.14 15.47
CA GLU A 37 11.79 1.38 16.14
C GLU A 37 11.34 2.41 15.10
N THR A 38 12.20 2.66 14.10
CA THR A 38 11.86 3.58 13.00
C THR A 38 10.63 3.09 12.25
N ALA A 39 10.55 1.79 11.94
CA ALA A 39 9.40 1.23 11.22
C ALA A 39 8.08 1.34 12.01
N SER A 40 8.10 1.19 13.34
CA SER A 40 6.92 1.37 14.19
C SER A 40 6.44 2.82 14.18
N TRP A 41 7.37 3.77 14.22
CA TRP A 41 7.05 5.18 14.06
C TRP A 41 6.49 5.50 12.67
N GLU A 42 7.01 4.88 11.61
CA GLU A 42 6.45 5.03 10.27
C GLU A 42 5.01 4.54 10.17
N ILE A 43 4.68 3.39 10.76
CA ILE A 43 3.30 2.89 10.85
C ILE A 43 2.41 3.91 11.56
N PHE A 44 2.82 4.38 12.74
CA PHE A 44 2.07 5.37 13.50
C PHE A 44 1.86 6.66 12.71
N TYR A 45 2.92 7.20 12.10
CA TYR A 45 2.83 8.44 11.34
C TYR A 45 2.06 8.28 10.03
N LEU A 46 2.07 7.12 9.37
CA LEU A 46 1.24 6.92 8.17
C LEU A 46 -0.25 7.00 8.47
N ILE A 47 -0.67 6.48 9.63
CA ILE A 47 -2.07 6.52 10.06
C ILE A 47 -2.51 7.95 10.41
N PHE A 48 -1.70 8.68 11.18
CA PHE A 48 -2.12 9.99 11.70
C PHE A 48 -1.64 11.19 10.89
N ARG A 49 -0.46 11.12 10.28
CA ARG A 49 0.24 12.25 9.61
C ARG A 49 1.11 11.77 8.44
N PRO A 50 0.53 11.24 7.36
CA PRO A 50 1.28 10.58 6.28
C PRO A 50 2.33 11.48 5.62
N LYS A 51 2.06 12.80 5.51
CA LYS A 51 3.00 13.79 4.97
C LYS A 51 4.35 13.82 5.70
N ARG A 52 4.39 13.47 6.99
CA ARG A 52 5.63 13.47 7.78
C ARG A 52 6.59 12.36 7.32
N VAL A 53 6.05 11.17 7.03
CA VAL A 53 6.85 10.01 6.59
C VAL A 53 7.53 10.31 5.25
N TYR A 54 6.81 10.94 4.33
CA TYR A 54 7.36 11.28 3.01
C TYR A 54 8.43 12.39 3.05
N LYS A 55 8.46 13.22 4.11
CA LYS A 55 9.57 14.15 4.33
C LYS A 55 10.88 13.43 4.70
N ASN A 56 10.78 12.34 5.47
CA ASN A 56 11.95 11.56 5.89
C ASN A 56 12.65 10.86 4.71
N LEU A 57 11.89 10.49 3.67
CA LEU A 57 12.45 9.91 2.45
C LEU A 57 13.43 10.84 1.74
N TYR A 58 13.23 12.16 1.81
CA TYR A 58 14.16 13.12 1.22
C TYR A 58 15.53 13.11 1.93
N TYR A 59 15.52 13.01 3.27
CA TYR A 59 16.75 12.88 4.06
C TYR A 59 17.45 11.53 3.83
N HIS A 60 16.68 10.45 3.67
CA HIS A 60 17.22 9.14 3.31
C HIS A 60 17.91 9.16 1.94
N LYS A 61 17.29 9.82 0.96
CA LYS A 61 17.88 9.97 -0.38
C LYS A 61 19.23 10.71 -0.32
N GLN A 62 19.37 11.75 0.49
CA GLN A 62 20.64 12.48 0.61
C GLN A 62 21.78 11.63 1.22
N THR A 63 21.45 10.74 2.15
CA THR A 63 22.46 9.96 2.89
C THR A 63 22.79 8.62 2.24
N LYS A 64 21.82 7.97 1.57
CA LYS A 64 21.96 6.62 0.99
C LYS A 64 21.83 6.57 -0.53
N ASN A 65 21.48 7.69 -1.15
CA ASN A 65 21.29 7.83 -2.59
C ASN A 65 20.29 6.86 -3.25
N LYS A 66 19.29 6.39 -2.49
CA LYS A 66 18.21 5.52 -2.98
C LYS A 66 16.87 5.89 -2.37
N TRP A 67 15.82 5.59 -3.09
CA TRP A 67 14.44 5.92 -2.71
C TRP A 67 13.78 4.80 -1.92
N ALA A 68 14.01 3.55 -2.32
CA ALA A 68 13.45 2.41 -1.62
C ALA A 68 14.12 2.20 -0.25
N ARG A 69 13.38 1.63 0.69
CA ARG A 69 13.87 1.32 2.04
C ARG A 69 14.97 0.27 2.03
N ASP A 70 15.87 0.37 2.99
CA ASP A 70 17.07 -0.47 3.09
C ASP A 70 16.80 -1.76 3.86
N ASP A 71 15.88 -1.68 4.79
CA ASP A 71 15.52 -2.72 5.72
C ASP A 71 14.08 -3.23 5.45
N PRO A 72 13.83 -4.53 5.65
CA PRO A 72 12.50 -5.12 5.48
C PRO A 72 11.61 -4.92 6.72
N SER A 73 11.99 -4.08 7.70
CA SER A 73 11.33 -4.05 9.03
C SER A 73 9.87 -3.60 8.93
N PHE A 74 9.56 -2.59 8.12
CA PHE A 74 8.18 -2.15 7.87
C PHE A 74 7.33 -3.27 7.27
N PHE A 75 7.84 -3.96 6.25
CA PHE A 75 7.18 -5.10 5.63
C PHE A 75 6.94 -6.23 6.65
N ILE A 76 7.94 -6.56 7.46
CA ILE A 76 7.83 -7.61 8.49
C ILE A 76 6.76 -7.25 9.52
N LEU A 77 6.77 -6.02 10.06
CA LEU A 77 5.77 -5.55 11.01
C LEU A 77 4.35 -5.61 10.42
N LEU A 78 4.18 -5.15 9.17
CA LEU A 78 2.89 -5.20 8.50
C LEU A 78 2.38 -6.64 8.31
N ASN A 79 3.26 -7.59 7.97
CA ASN A 79 2.89 -9.01 7.90
C ASN A 79 2.52 -9.58 9.26
N VAL A 80 3.23 -9.23 10.34
CA VAL A 80 2.89 -9.66 11.70
C VAL A 80 1.50 -9.14 12.10
N LEU A 81 1.23 -7.86 11.85
CA LEU A 81 -0.07 -7.24 12.09
C LEU A 81 -1.18 -7.94 11.28
N LEU A 82 -0.94 -8.21 10.00
CA LEU A 82 -1.89 -8.91 9.14
C LEU A 82 -2.13 -10.35 9.59
N LEU A 83 -1.09 -11.08 10.02
CA LEU A 83 -1.20 -12.43 10.57
C LEU A 83 -2.04 -12.46 11.85
N ILE A 84 -1.85 -11.50 12.75
CA ILE A 84 -2.66 -11.37 13.97
C ILE A 84 -4.13 -11.13 13.60
N SER A 85 -4.40 -10.21 12.66
CA SER A 85 -5.77 -9.98 12.18
C SER A 85 -6.37 -11.22 11.51
N ALA A 86 -5.63 -11.89 10.63
CA ALA A 86 -6.08 -13.08 9.93
C ALA A 86 -6.37 -14.25 10.88
N LEU A 87 -5.58 -14.40 11.94
CA LEU A 87 -5.85 -15.34 13.01
C LEU A 87 -7.16 -14.98 13.73
N GLY A 88 -7.40 -13.70 14.04
CA GLY A 88 -8.66 -13.22 14.61
C GLY A 88 -9.88 -13.54 13.74
N TRP A 89 -9.79 -13.25 12.43
CA TRP A 89 -10.82 -13.61 11.45
C TRP A 89 -11.05 -15.12 11.37
N GLY A 90 -9.97 -15.90 11.34
CA GLY A 90 -10.03 -17.35 11.31
C GLY A 90 -10.71 -17.93 12.55
N LEU A 91 -10.29 -17.51 13.75
CA LEU A 91 -10.86 -18.00 15.01
C LEU A 91 -12.34 -17.61 15.17
N ALA A 92 -12.74 -16.44 14.67
CA ALA A 92 -14.11 -15.95 14.80
C ALA A 92 -15.09 -16.62 13.81
N TYR A 93 -14.66 -16.89 12.57
CA TYR A 93 -15.59 -17.21 11.48
C TYR A 93 -15.35 -18.57 10.80
N GLN A 94 -14.21 -19.22 11.01
CA GLN A 94 -13.91 -20.54 10.43
C GLN A 94 -14.04 -21.67 11.46
N PRO A 95 -14.69 -22.79 11.11
CA PRO A 95 -14.96 -23.88 12.05
C PRO A 95 -13.78 -24.84 12.28
N GLY A 96 -12.64 -24.68 11.59
CA GLY A 96 -11.56 -25.66 11.67
C GLY A 96 -10.16 -25.09 11.42
N ILE A 97 -9.17 -25.64 12.13
CA ILE A 97 -7.77 -25.19 12.14
C ILE A 97 -7.18 -25.15 10.72
N ILE A 98 -7.45 -26.16 9.89
CA ILE A 98 -6.97 -26.19 8.49
C ILE A 98 -7.51 -25.02 7.68
N ARG A 99 -8.79 -24.65 7.89
CA ARG A 99 -9.41 -23.51 7.19
C ARG A 99 -8.85 -22.18 7.71
N ILE A 100 -8.57 -22.08 9.01
CA ILE A 100 -7.91 -20.93 9.62
C ILE A 100 -6.51 -20.73 9.02
N ILE A 101 -5.69 -21.78 8.99
CA ILE A 101 -4.36 -21.73 8.39
C ILE A 101 -4.44 -21.34 6.92
N ARG A 102 -5.37 -21.93 6.16
CA ARG A 102 -5.59 -21.58 4.74
C ARG A 102 -5.96 -20.10 4.58
N LEU A 103 -6.84 -19.57 5.43
CA LEU A 103 -7.24 -18.16 5.42
C LEU A 103 -6.06 -17.24 5.72
N MET A 104 -5.23 -17.57 6.71
CA MET A 104 -4.03 -16.81 7.05
C MET A 104 -3.06 -16.74 5.86
N PHE A 105 -2.78 -17.88 5.22
CA PHE A 105 -1.93 -17.91 4.03
C PHE A 105 -2.55 -17.15 2.86
N TYR A 106 -3.86 -17.23 2.66
CA TYR A 106 -4.54 -16.49 1.61
C TYR A 106 -4.41 -14.98 1.82
N MET A 107 -4.72 -14.48 3.02
CA MET A 107 -4.63 -13.04 3.31
C MET A 107 -3.20 -12.50 3.17
N VAL A 108 -2.20 -13.24 3.63
CA VAL A 108 -0.80 -12.79 3.57
C VAL A 108 -0.23 -12.92 2.16
N LEU A 109 -0.38 -14.08 1.53
CA LEU A 109 0.28 -14.37 0.25
C LEU A 109 -0.49 -13.82 -0.95
N VAL A 110 -1.82 -13.84 -0.92
CA VAL A 110 -2.66 -13.42 -2.05
C VAL A 110 -3.02 -11.94 -1.91
N ASP A 111 -3.74 -11.56 -0.85
CA ASP A 111 -4.28 -10.20 -0.73
C ASP A 111 -3.19 -9.15 -0.55
N PHE A 112 -2.15 -9.47 0.21
CA PHE A 112 -1.06 -8.55 0.47
C PHE A 112 0.09 -8.74 -0.51
N LEU A 113 0.74 -9.91 -0.53
CA LEU A 113 1.99 -10.06 -1.27
C LEU A 113 1.79 -10.13 -2.79
N LEU A 114 0.97 -11.06 -3.29
CA LEU A 114 0.76 -11.23 -4.74
C LEU A 114 0.12 -9.98 -5.35
N LEU A 115 -0.98 -9.51 -4.77
CA LEU A 115 -1.64 -8.29 -5.22
C LEU A 115 -0.71 -7.08 -5.12
N GLY A 116 0.07 -6.97 -4.04
CA GLY A 116 1.04 -5.90 -3.87
C GLY A 116 2.14 -5.88 -4.91
N LEU A 117 2.69 -7.05 -5.28
CA LEU A 117 3.68 -7.18 -6.34
C LEU A 117 3.10 -6.78 -7.72
N VAL A 118 1.86 -7.19 -7.99
CA VAL A 118 1.14 -6.83 -9.22
C VAL A 118 0.89 -5.32 -9.27
N ILE A 119 0.36 -4.74 -8.20
CA ILE A 119 0.11 -3.29 -8.10
C ILE A 119 1.42 -2.50 -8.26
N ALA A 120 2.49 -2.92 -7.56
CA ALA A 120 3.81 -2.30 -7.69
C ALA A 120 4.33 -2.36 -9.13
N ALA A 121 4.14 -3.48 -9.84
CA ALA A 121 4.51 -3.60 -11.25
C ALA A 121 3.70 -2.66 -12.13
N VAL A 122 2.38 -2.63 -11.98
CA VAL A 122 1.50 -1.73 -12.73
C VAL A 122 1.90 -0.27 -12.54
N PHE A 123 2.11 0.17 -11.29
CA PHE A 123 2.58 1.53 -11.01
C PHE A 123 3.97 1.78 -11.58
N TYR A 124 4.91 0.86 -11.42
CA TYR A 124 6.27 1.00 -11.94
C TYR A 124 6.28 1.26 -13.46
N PHE A 125 5.52 0.49 -14.23
CA PHE A 125 5.42 0.67 -15.68
C PHE A 125 4.64 1.94 -16.06
N THR A 126 3.52 2.20 -15.39
CA THR A 126 2.64 3.34 -15.71
C THR A 126 3.33 4.67 -15.40
N ILE A 127 3.93 4.81 -14.21
CA ILE A 127 4.60 6.04 -13.79
C ILE A 127 5.81 6.34 -14.66
N ARG A 128 6.62 5.32 -14.95
CA ARG A 128 7.79 5.46 -15.83
C ARG A 128 7.40 5.93 -17.22
N LYS A 129 6.26 5.45 -17.75
CA LYS A 129 5.78 5.80 -19.08
C LYS A 129 5.14 7.19 -19.15
N PHE A 130 4.37 7.57 -18.13
CA PHE A 130 3.47 8.73 -18.23
C PHE A 130 3.87 9.92 -17.34
N LEU A 131 4.52 9.69 -16.20
CA LEU A 131 4.76 10.73 -15.19
C LEU A 131 6.23 11.14 -15.07
N THR A 132 7.15 10.42 -15.68
CA THR A 132 8.56 10.84 -15.70
C THR A 132 8.76 12.02 -16.64
N LYS A 133 9.52 13.04 -16.19
CA LYS A 133 9.84 14.22 -16.98
C LYS A 133 10.44 13.85 -18.35
N LYS A 134 9.87 14.39 -19.42
CA LYS A 134 10.36 14.18 -20.78
C LYS A 134 11.62 15.02 -21.03
N GLY A 135 12.59 14.45 -21.73
CA GLY A 135 13.85 15.13 -22.06
C GLY A 135 15.00 14.87 -21.07
N ASP A 136 14.72 14.23 -19.94
CA ASP A 136 15.75 13.82 -18.98
C ASP A 136 15.90 12.29 -18.99
N MET A 137 16.83 11.79 -19.81
CA MET A 137 17.11 10.35 -19.93
C MET A 137 17.55 9.74 -18.58
N PHE A 138 18.06 10.56 -17.66
CA PHE A 138 18.43 10.15 -16.31
C PHE A 138 17.21 9.88 -15.42
N SER A 139 16.14 10.67 -15.58
CA SER A 139 14.90 10.55 -14.81
C SER A 139 14.15 9.23 -15.07
N GLN A 140 14.29 8.63 -16.26
CA GLN A 140 13.64 7.34 -16.60
C GLN A 140 14.23 6.13 -15.86
N GLY A 141 15.50 6.21 -15.47
CA GLY A 141 16.17 5.16 -14.69
C GLY A 141 16.00 5.29 -13.18
N ALA A 142 15.56 6.46 -12.69
CA ALA A 142 15.58 6.80 -11.27
C ALA A 142 14.48 6.13 -10.42
N LEU A 143 13.37 5.68 -11.04
CA LEU A 143 12.30 4.99 -10.34
C LEU A 143 12.70 3.54 -10.03
N GLU A 144 12.74 3.19 -8.75
CA GLU A 144 13.05 1.85 -8.26
C GLU A 144 11.77 1.00 -8.12
N TYR A 145 11.78 -0.27 -8.56
CA TYR A 145 10.64 -1.18 -8.35
C TYR A 145 10.36 -1.40 -6.86
N ALA A 146 11.41 -1.58 -6.06
CA ALA A 146 11.29 -1.74 -4.61
C ALA A 146 10.57 -0.54 -3.94
N TYR A 147 10.77 0.68 -4.47
CA TYR A 147 10.06 1.85 -3.98
C TYR A 147 8.55 1.78 -4.30
N CYS A 148 8.19 1.28 -5.48
CA CYS A 148 6.77 1.10 -5.85
C CYS A 148 6.08 0.10 -4.90
N PHE A 149 6.79 -0.95 -4.48
CA PHE A 149 6.30 -1.90 -3.48
C PHE A 149 6.25 -1.30 -2.08
N ASP A 150 7.23 -0.47 -1.68
CA ASP A 150 7.19 0.27 -0.42
C ASP A 150 5.97 1.20 -0.33
N VAL A 151 5.64 1.88 -1.43
CA VAL A 151 4.44 2.73 -1.52
C VAL A 151 3.17 1.89 -1.41
N HIS A 152 3.11 0.71 -2.04
CA HIS A 152 2.01 -0.22 -1.84
C HIS A 152 1.86 -0.63 -0.37
N CYS A 153 2.96 -1.01 0.30
CA CYS A 153 2.95 -1.35 1.73
C CYS A 153 2.39 -0.20 2.58
N ASN A 154 2.79 1.04 2.28
CA ASN A 154 2.30 2.22 3.00
C ASN A 154 0.78 2.42 2.82
N GLY A 155 0.28 2.27 1.59
CA GLY A 155 -1.15 2.36 1.31
C GLY A 155 -1.94 1.20 1.93
N PHE A 156 -1.40 -0.03 1.83
CA PHE A 156 -2.04 -1.23 2.36
C PHE A 156 -2.19 -1.18 3.88
N LEU A 157 -1.28 -0.51 4.60
CA LEU A 157 -1.45 -0.29 6.05
C LEU A 157 -2.81 0.33 6.40
N ILE A 158 -3.29 1.27 5.58
CA ILE A 158 -4.61 1.90 5.79
C ILE A 158 -5.74 0.93 5.48
N VAL A 159 -5.58 0.14 4.40
CA VAL A 159 -6.54 -0.91 4.04
C VAL A 159 -6.63 -1.97 5.13
N TRP A 160 -5.49 -2.40 5.68
CA TRP A 160 -5.42 -3.28 6.84
C TRP A 160 -6.18 -2.71 8.04
N LEU A 161 -5.88 -1.46 8.42
CA LEU A 161 -6.54 -0.84 9.57
C LEU A 161 -8.06 -0.76 9.40
N LEU A 162 -8.54 -0.38 8.21
CA LEU A 162 -9.98 -0.17 7.99
C LEU A 162 -10.74 -1.47 7.69
N LEU A 163 -10.21 -2.34 6.83
CA LEU A 163 -10.93 -3.53 6.34
C LEU A 163 -10.56 -4.82 7.09
N TYR A 164 -9.39 -4.91 7.71
CA TYR A 164 -8.99 -6.10 8.48
C TYR A 164 -9.19 -5.91 9.97
N VAL A 165 -9.10 -4.68 10.50
CA VAL A 165 -9.30 -4.39 11.93
C VAL A 165 -10.65 -3.74 12.21
N LEU A 166 -10.93 -2.56 11.66
CA LEU A 166 -12.18 -1.84 11.98
C LEU A 166 -13.42 -2.60 11.49
N GLN A 167 -13.41 -3.12 10.26
CA GLN A 167 -14.49 -3.96 9.74
C GLN A 167 -14.72 -5.22 10.58
N PHE A 168 -13.66 -5.86 11.10
CA PHE A 168 -13.79 -7.03 11.97
C PHE A 168 -14.63 -6.69 13.21
N VAL A 169 -14.34 -5.57 13.86
CA VAL A 169 -15.09 -5.10 15.03
C VAL A 169 -16.53 -4.72 14.68
N LEU A 170 -16.74 -4.10 13.51
CA LEU A 170 -18.05 -3.64 13.07
C LEU A 170 -18.90 -4.72 12.38
N LEU A 171 -18.34 -5.90 12.10
CA LEU A 171 -18.99 -6.91 11.27
C LEU A 171 -20.40 -7.32 11.73
N PRO A 172 -20.68 -7.51 13.04
CA PRO A 172 -22.04 -7.85 13.51
C PRO A 172 -23.09 -6.78 13.19
N VAL A 173 -22.66 -5.53 12.97
CA VAL A 173 -23.52 -4.42 12.57
C VAL A 173 -23.61 -4.32 11.05
N LEU A 174 -22.49 -4.52 10.35
CA LEU A 174 -22.38 -4.37 8.89
C LEU A 174 -23.04 -5.48 8.08
N THR A 175 -23.26 -6.67 8.66
CA THR A 175 -23.92 -7.79 7.97
C THR A 175 -25.44 -7.75 8.05
N LYS A 176 -26.03 -6.82 8.80
CA LYS A 176 -27.49 -6.69 8.91
C LYS A 176 -28.10 -6.29 7.57
N ASN A 177 -29.28 -6.83 7.26
CA ASN A 177 -30.05 -6.49 6.08
C ASN A 177 -30.83 -5.19 6.26
N ASN A 178 -30.12 -4.08 6.45
CA ASN A 178 -30.70 -2.75 6.51
C ASN A 178 -29.87 -1.75 5.71
N TRP A 179 -30.50 -0.64 5.33
CA TRP A 179 -29.85 0.38 4.50
C TRP A 179 -28.65 1.04 5.20
N LEU A 180 -28.69 1.18 6.54
CA LEU A 180 -27.58 1.74 7.32
C LEU A 180 -26.31 0.87 7.26
N ALA A 181 -26.45 -0.45 7.38
CA ALA A 181 -25.34 -1.39 7.29
C ALA A 181 -24.71 -1.38 5.89
N LEU A 182 -25.56 -1.30 4.86
CA LEU A 182 -25.13 -1.12 3.48
C LEU A 182 -24.35 0.20 3.32
N PHE A 183 -24.93 1.32 3.79
CA PHE A 183 -24.30 2.63 3.70
C PHE A 183 -22.96 2.68 4.42
N VAL A 184 -22.90 2.28 5.70
CA VAL A 184 -21.67 2.32 6.50
C VAL A 184 -20.62 1.35 5.95
N GLY A 185 -21.03 0.14 5.55
CA GLY A 185 -20.14 -0.86 4.98
C GLY A 185 -19.52 -0.41 3.66
N ASN A 186 -20.34 0.06 2.72
CA ASN A 186 -19.86 0.56 1.43
C ASN A 186 -19.01 1.83 1.60
N SER A 187 -19.37 2.69 2.58
CA SER A 187 -18.57 3.89 2.90
C SER A 187 -17.20 3.51 3.44
N LEU A 188 -17.11 2.46 4.25
CA LEU A 188 -15.84 1.96 4.78
C LEU A 188 -14.92 1.45 3.66
N TYR A 189 -15.45 0.67 2.71
CA TYR A 189 -14.70 0.23 1.54
C TYR A 189 -14.27 1.40 0.66
N ALA A 190 -15.19 2.29 0.30
CA ALA A 190 -14.89 3.46 -0.53
C ALA A 190 -13.85 4.36 0.13
N PHE A 191 -14.00 4.66 1.42
CA PHE A 191 -13.05 5.47 2.18
C PHE A 191 -11.67 4.82 2.24
N SER A 192 -11.61 3.52 2.53
CA SER A 192 -10.37 2.75 2.57
C SER A 192 -9.62 2.78 1.24
N THR A 193 -10.31 2.51 0.13
CA THR A 193 -9.70 2.52 -1.20
C THR A 193 -9.29 3.93 -1.63
N CYS A 194 -10.11 4.95 -1.38
CA CYS A 194 -9.73 6.34 -1.65
C CYS A 194 -8.48 6.77 -0.86
N TYR A 195 -8.41 6.40 0.42
CA TYR A 195 -7.26 6.72 1.26
C TYR A 195 -5.99 5.99 0.81
N TYR A 196 -6.10 4.73 0.35
CA TYR A 196 -5.01 4.01 -0.29
C TYR A 196 -4.40 4.83 -1.45
N PHE A 197 -5.23 5.35 -2.35
CA PHE A 197 -4.77 6.18 -3.47
C PHE A 197 -4.19 7.53 -3.01
N LEU A 198 -4.73 8.15 -1.94
CA LEU A 198 -4.16 9.37 -1.36
C LEU A 198 -2.75 9.13 -0.79
N VAL A 199 -2.53 8.05 -0.05
CA VAL A 199 -1.21 7.69 0.48
C VAL A 199 -0.24 7.36 -0.66
N THR A 200 -0.73 6.68 -1.69
CA THR A 200 0.04 6.37 -2.90
C THR A 200 0.49 7.66 -3.60
N PHE A 201 -0.41 8.62 -3.77
CA PHE A 201 -0.11 9.95 -4.30
C PHE A 201 0.96 10.67 -3.47
N TYR A 202 0.84 10.68 -2.14
CA TYR A 202 1.86 11.29 -1.28
C TYR A 202 3.24 10.64 -1.45
N GLY A 203 3.29 9.33 -1.67
CA GLY A 203 4.51 8.62 -2.05
C GLY A 203 5.13 9.20 -3.31
N TYR A 204 4.47 9.04 -4.44
CA TYR A 204 5.06 9.44 -5.71
C TYR A 204 5.26 10.96 -5.85
N SER A 205 4.45 11.80 -5.21
CA SER A 205 4.64 13.27 -5.19
C SER A 205 5.91 13.71 -4.46
N SER A 206 6.51 12.84 -3.64
CA SER A 206 7.80 13.12 -2.99
C SER A 206 9.00 12.98 -3.94
N LEU A 207 8.82 12.37 -5.11
CA LEU A 207 9.88 12.15 -6.09
C LEU A 207 10.05 13.38 -7.02
N PRO A 208 11.24 14.01 -7.04
CA PRO A 208 11.45 15.28 -7.77
C PRO A 208 11.47 15.13 -9.30
N PHE A 209 11.68 13.91 -9.80
CA PHE A 209 11.75 13.56 -11.22
C PHE A 209 10.40 13.11 -11.81
N LEU A 210 9.33 13.14 -11.00
CA LEU A 210 7.97 12.93 -11.47
C LEU A 210 7.25 14.27 -11.63
N GLU A 211 6.43 14.35 -12.66
CA GLU A 211 5.51 15.46 -12.95
C GLU A 211 4.09 14.92 -13.09
N HIS A 212 3.13 15.82 -12.91
CA HIS A 212 1.70 15.52 -13.01
C HIS A 212 1.25 14.32 -12.16
N THR A 213 1.79 14.20 -10.94
CA THR A 213 1.47 13.06 -10.05
C THR A 213 0.01 13.05 -9.62
N GLU A 214 -0.74 14.13 -9.87
CA GLU A 214 -2.19 14.22 -9.63
C GLU A 214 -2.97 13.14 -10.38
N PHE A 215 -2.45 12.61 -11.50
CA PHE A 215 -3.07 11.50 -12.23
C PHE A 215 -3.22 10.22 -11.40
N ILE A 216 -2.43 10.03 -10.34
CA ILE A 216 -2.55 8.90 -9.41
C ILE A 216 -3.89 8.94 -8.65
N LEU A 217 -4.51 10.11 -8.54
CA LEU A 217 -5.80 10.31 -7.88
C LEU A 217 -7.00 10.00 -8.79
N LEU A 218 -6.80 9.77 -10.09
CA LEU A 218 -7.90 9.48 -11.05
C LEU A 218 -8.83 8.32 -10.65
N PRO A 219 -8.38 7.26 -9.97
CA PRO A 219 -9.29 6.20 -9.52
C PRO A 219 -10.32 6.67 -8.47
N ILE A 220 -10.06 7.75 -7.72
CA ILE A 220 -10.95 8.25 -6.67
C ILE A 220 -12.36 8.60 -7.19
N PRO A 221 -12.53 9.45 -8.22
CA PRO A 221 -13.87 9.74 -8.76
C PRO A 221 -14.56 8.47 -9.28
N ILE A 222 -13.82 7.52 -9.86
CA ILE A 222 -14.39 6.24 -10.32
C ILE A 222 -14.93 5.43 -9.12
N ILE A 223 -14.17 5.37 -8.02
CA ILE A 223 -14.60 4.73 -6.77
C ILE A 223 -15.85 5.41 -6.21
N LEU A 224 -15.93 6.75 -6.25
CA LEU A 224 -17.11 7.49 -5.79
C LEU A 224 -18.35 7.16 -6.62
N VAL A 225 -18.21 7.03 -7.95
CA VAL A 225 -19.33 6.61 -8.82
C VAL A 225 -19.79 5.19 -8.46
N PHE A 226 -18.86 4.24 -8.31
CA PHE A 226 -19.21 2.88 -7.89
C PHE A 226 -19.80 2.82 -6.48
N TYR A 227 -19.32 3.67 -5.56
CA TYR A 227 -19.90 3.80 -4.24
C TYR A 227 -21.35 4.28 -4.31
N ILE A 228 -21.66 5.34 -5.07
CA ILE A 228 -23.04 5.82 -5.23
C ILE A 228 -23.92 4.73 -5.86
N ALA A 229 -23.43 4.06 -6.90
CA ALA A 229 -24.15 2.95 -7.53
C ALA A 229 -24.40 1.78 -6.55
N SER A 230 -23.45 1.50 -5.64
CA SER A 230 -23.60 0.43 -4.66
C SER A 230 -24.72 0.68 -3.65
N LEU A 231 -25.08 1.95 -3.40
CA LEU A 231 -26.14 2.32 -2.45
C LEU A 231 -27.54 1.88 -2.89
N PHE A 232 -27.71 1.43 -4.13
CA PHE A 232 -28.97 0.90 -4.68
C PHE A 232 -29.20 -0.60 -4.41
N GLY A 233 -28.49 -1.18 -3.43
CA GLY A 233 -28.74 -2.55 -2.95
C GLY A 233 -27.56 -3.49 -3.04
N PHE A 234 -26.37 -3.04 -3.45
CA PHE A 234 -25.17 -3.86 -3.50
C PHE A 234 -24.33 -3.70 -2.22
N ASN A 235 -24.39 -4.68 -1.31
CA ASN A 235 -23.62 -4.64 -0.07
C ASN A 235 -22.23 -5.28 -0.27
N VAL A 236 -21.20 -4.45 -0.36
CA VAL A 236 -19.81 -4.90 -0.60
C VAL A 236 -19.30 -5.78 0.54
N VAL A 237 -19.66 -5.46 1.79
CA VAL A 237 -19.23 -6.22 2.97
C VAL A 237 -19.76 -7.65 2.91
N GLN A 238 -21.04 -7.83 2.58
CA GLN A 238 -21.65 -9.16 2.49
C GLN A 238 -20.98 -10.00 1.39
N HIS A 239 -20.79 -9.44 0.19
CA HIS A 239 -20.10 -10.15 -0.89
C HIS A 239 -18.66 -10.54 -0.53
N MET A 240 -17.95 -9.68 0.22
CA MET A 240 -16.60 -9.99 0.67
C MET A 240 -16.60 -11.10 1.73
N VAL A 241 -17.52 -11.05 2.70
CA VAL A 241 -17.68 -12.13 3.69
C VAL A 241 -18.02 -13.46 3.00
N GLU A 242 -18.93 -13.45 2.04
CA GLU A 242 -19.29 -14.63 1.25
C GLU A 242 -18.07 -15.17 0.48
N PHE A 243 -17.27 -14.30 -0.13
CA PHE A 243 -16.05 -14.69 -0.83
C PHE A 243 -15.02 -15.38 0.09
N TYR A 244 -14.77 -14.84 1.29
CA TYR A 244 -13.78 -15.42 2.22
C TYR A 244 -14.28 -16.64 2.98
N PHE A 245 -15.58 -16.70 3.30
CA PHE A 245 -16.13 -17.70 4.22
C PHE A 245 -17.10 -18.68 3.55
N GLY A 246 -17.52 -18.42 2.32
CA GLY A 246 -18.45 -19.26 1.55
C GLY A 246 -19.83 -19.37 2.19
N LYS A 247 -20.30 -18.29 2.83
CA LYS A 247 -21.56 -18.22 3.57
C LYS A 247 -22.40 -17.03 3.10
#